data_AF-A0A381UL29-F1
#
_entry.id   AF-A0A381UL29-F1
#
_cell.length_a   1.000
_cell.length_b   1.000
_cell.length_c   1.000
_cell.angle_alpha   90.00
_cell.angle_beta   90.00
_cell.angle_gamma   90.00
#
_symmetry.space_group_name_H-M   'P 1'
#
loop_
_entity.id
_entity.type
_entity.pdbx_description
1 polymer ?
#
loop_
_entity_poly.entity_id
_entity_poly.type
_entity_poly.pdbx_seq_one_letter_code
_entity_poly.pdbx_strand_id
1 'polypeptide(L)'
;MKSNLTKILSLFMGSLLLFSACEDEDDSPNLGDAVGTWELVGLTGTYERKIITKDGVTSSADAYPLVANWVDAATFAGAAGVDAAFVKAATSQTLATFKAGDNAPGFPRNAAFDKAALALTGIQMTVDLLDSKSADTPGTYTVKGTYPSLRLNPDNCSTYLMLPPPQINDTGDWTANYDTGVFTLSPVVDIDQVLPPFPDGKFKVNREVEPATFNLDFLDRDGHDGLYSQVQNSWDETNDRVVSGLNGLPVNAGGGWDPTADSDPSSEAYIMQAALAPWGGYLTWYALNALGETAAKAQDVKNPLIDLNADGAINAVDMLIYMHSDNLAGGGGKTAFGMPYALLVNSTDPTAPAFTNDSGSDWAAAGLATGAGGKLKYRIDMGVCMPVNETIEFKSFWNEKLVQ
;
A
#
# COMPACT_ATOMS: atom_id res chain seq x y z
N MET A 1 -81.59 -20.99 -25.83
CA MET A 1 -81.65 -20.47 -27.21
C MET A 1 -80.40 -20.96 -27.91
N LYS A 2 -80.50 -21.96 -28.80
CA LYS A 2 -80.72 -21.81 -30.26
C LYS A 2 -79.64 -20.91 -30.87
N SER A 3 -78.82 -21.30 -31.84
CA SER A 3 -78.98 -22.37 -32.84
C SER A 3 -77.71 -22.46 -33.70
N ASN A 4 -77.24 -23.70 -33.89
CA ASN A 4 -76.89 -24.36 -35.16
C ASN A 4 -75.97 -23.69 -36.20
N LEU A 5 -74.91 -24.42 -36.59
CA LEU A 5 -74.70 -25.06 -37.92
C LEU A 5 -73.27 -25.66 -37.92
N THR A 6 -72.96 -26.97 -37.87
CA THR A 6 -73.35 -28.18 -38.64
C THR A 6 -72.49 -28.43 -39.90
N LYS A 7 -71.71 -29.54 -39.85
CA LYS A 7 -71.26 -30.50 -40.91
C LYS A 7 -70.24 -30.07 -41.99
N ILE A 8 -69.05 -30.71 -42.02
CA ILE A 8 -68.62 -31.90 -42.83
C ILE A 8 -68.55 -31.63 -44.34
N LEU A 9 -67.35 -31.66 -44.95
CA LEU A 9 -66.84 -32.74 -45.82
C LEU A 9 -65.52 -32.32 -46.53
N SER A 10 -64.58 -33.26 -46.57
CA SER A 10 -63.29 -33.23 -47.29
C SER A 10 -63.42 -33.18 -48.82
N LEU A 11 -62.51 -32.46 -49.51
CA LEU A 11 -62.07 -32.82 -50.86
C LEU A 11 -60.64 -32.29 -51.15
N PHE A 12 -59.70 -33.26 -51.30
CA PHE A 12 -58.50 -33.32 -52.16
C PHE A 12 -57.60 -32.08 -52.40
N MET A 13 -56.39 -32.17 -51.82
CA MET A 13 -55.06 -32.19 -52.47
C MET A 13 -54.80 -31.32 -53.70
N GLY A 14 -53.92 -30.33 -53.55
CA GLY A 14 -53.31 -29.58 -54.64
C GLY A 14 -52.40 -28.47 -54.12
N SER A 15 -51.15 -28.83 -53.83
CA SER A 15 -50.02 -27.97 -53.50
C SER A 15 -49.94 -26.64 -54.27
N LEU A 16 -49.75 -25.51 -53.55
CA LEU A 16 -48.77 -24.50 -53.94
C LEU A 16 -48.40 -23.60 -52.75
N LEU A 17 -47.10 -23.58 -52.45
CA LEU A 17 -46.43 -22.73 -51.47
C LEU A 17 -46.60 -21.25 -51.84
N LEU A 18 -47.05 -20.42 -50.89
CA LEU A 18 -46.61 -19.02 -50.77
C LEU A 18 -46.56 -18.68 -49.27
N PHE A 19 -45.35 -18.32 -48.84
CA PHE A 19 -44.92 -18.00 -47.50
C PHE A 19 -45.85 -16.99 -46.81
N SER A 20 -46.43 -17.36 -45.67
CA SER A 20 -46.76 -16.38 -44.64
C SER A 20 -45.45 -15.91 -44.05
N ALA A 21 -45.24 -14.60 -44.00
CA ALA A 21 -44.17 -13.99 -43.22
C ALA A 21 -44.20 -14.58 -41.80
N CYS A 22 -43.13 -15.28 -41.41
CA CYS A 22 -42.71 -15.20 -40.02
C CYS A 22 -42.25 -13.76 -39.85
N GLU A 23 -42.98 -12.97 -39.07
CA GLU A 23 -42.30 -11.97 -38.26
C GLU A 23 -41.33 -12.79 -37.40
N ASP A 24 -40.03 -12.65 -37.68
CA ASP A 24 -39.00 -13.13 -36.77
C ASP A 24 -39.27 -12.39 -35.44
N GLU A 25 -39.68 -13.13 -34.40
CA GLU A 25 -39.55 -12.62 -33.04
C GLU A 25 -38.05 -12.31 -32.87
N ASP A 26 -37.74 -11.04 -32.70
CA ASP A 26 -36.39 -10.58 -32.43
C ASP A 26 -36.04 -11.04 -31.02
N ASP A 27 -35.57 -12.29 -30.90
CA ASP A 27 -35.12 -12.93 -29.66
C ASP A 27 -33.78 -12.33 -29.16
N SER A 28 -33.32 -11.20 -29.73
CA SER A 28 -32.12 -10.52 -29.26
C SER A 28 -32.35 -9.92 -27.87
N PRO A 29 -31.35 -9.98 -26.96
CA PRO A 29 -31.50 -9.39 -25.64
C PRO A 29 -31.75 -7.88 -25.71
N ASN A 30 -32.64 -7.37 -24.87
CA ASN A 30 -33.00 -5.96 -24.83
C ASN A 30 -31.79 -5.05 -24.52
N LEU A 31 -30.85 -5.54 -23.70
CA LEU A 31 -29.60 -4.85 -23.38
C LEU A 31 -28.40 -5.36 -24.20
N GLY A 32 -28.66 -6.08 -25.28
CA GLY A 32 -27.66 -6.51 -26.26
C GLY A 32 -26.70 -7.59 -25.78
N ASP A 33 -25.58 -7.71 -26.49
CA ASP A 33 -24.61 -8.79 -26.37
C ASP A 33 -23.94 -8.94 -24.98
N ALA A 34 -24.09 -8.00 -24.06
CA ALA A 34 -23.54 -8.10 -22.71
C ALA A 34 -24.33 -9.08 -21.82
N VAL A 35 -25.60 -9.34 -22.15
CA VAL A 35 -26.48 -10.25 -21.41
C VAL A 35 -25.90 -11.67 -21.37
N GLY A 36 -25.64 -12.22 -20.19
CA GLY A 36 -25.08 -13.56 -20.05
C GLY A 36 -24.42 -13.80 -18.69
N THR A 37 -23.87 -14.99 -18.52
CA THR A 37 -23.08 -15.36 -17.34
C THR A 37 -21.61 -15.36 -17.71
N TRP A 38 -20.79 -14.67 -16.94
CA TRP A 38 -19.38 -14.45 -17.23
C TRP A 38 -18.49 -14.85 -16.06
N GLU A 39 -17.37 -15.50 -16.35
CA GLU A 39 -16.35 -15.91 -15.37
C GLU A 39 -15.08 -15.08 -15.52
N LEU A 40 -14.57 -14.55 -14.40
CA LEU A 40 -13.36 -13.74 -14.39
C LEU A 40 -12.14 -14.57 -14.80
N VAL A 41 -11.40 -14.09 -15.79
CA VAL A 41 -10.16 -14.73 -16.29
C VAL A 41 -8.94 -13.83 -16.20
N GLY A 42 -9.13 -12.54 -15.94
CA GLY A 42 -8.05 -11.59 -15.71
C GLY A 42 -8.55 -10.32 -15.02
N LEU A 43 -7.71 -9.75 -14.17
CA LEU A 43 -8.02 -8.50 -13.46
C LEU A 43 -6.74 -7.69 -13.28
N THR A 44 -6.77 -6.42 -13.64
CA THR A 44 -5.74 -5.45 -13.28
C THR A 44 -6.37 -4.33 -12.48
N GLY A 45 -5.79 -4.00 -11.34
CA GLY A 45 -6.13 -2.83 -10.54
C GLY A 45 -4.94 -1.87 -10.46
N THR A 46 -5.13 -0.62 -10.85
CA THR A 46 -4.17 0.46 -10.63
C THR A 46 -4.65 1.29 -9.45
N TYR A 47 -3.99 1.13 -8.31
CA TYR A 47 -4.33 1.81 -7.07
C TYR A 47 -3.54 3.11 -6.96
N GLU A 48 -4.24 4.22 -6.78
CA GLU A 48 -3.64 5.50 -6.44
C GLU A 48 -4.08 5.90 -5.04
N ARG A 49 -3.12 6.29 -4.19
CA ARG A 49 -3.39 6.76 -2.83
C ARG A 49 -2.62 8.05 -2.59
N LYS A 50 -3.36 9.12 -2.30
CA LYS A 50 -2.81 10.43 -1.95
C LYS A 50 -3.06 10.72 -0.47
N ILE A 51 -2.00 11.00 0.27
CA ILE A 51 -2.10 11.32 1.69
C ILE A 51 -2.88 12.62 1.87
N ILE A 52 -3.76 12.65 2.86
CA ILE A 52 -4.49 13.84 3.28
C ILE A 52 -4.23 14.14 4.76
N THR A 53 -4.58 15.36 5.16
CA THR A 53 -4.66 15.78 6.57
C THR A 53 -5.94 16.58 6.72
N LYS A 54 -6.79 16.17 7.67
CA LYS A 54 -8.08 16.80 7.92
C LYS A 54 -8.50 16.59 9.38
N ASP A 55 -9.10 17.61 9.98
CA ASP A 55 -9.63 17.51 11.35
C ASP A 55 -10.75 16.48 11.44
N GLY A 56 -10.73 15.69 12.52
CA GLY A 56 -11.75 14.65 12.77
C GLY A 56 -11.57 13.36 11.98
N VAL A 57 -10.55 13.25 11.12
CA VAL A 57 -10.23 12.02 10.39
C VAL A 57 -9.29 11.14 11.20
N THR A 58 -9.60 9.84 11.27
CA THR A 58 -8.78 8.84 11.97
C THR A 58 -7.34 8.83 11.44
N SER A 59 -6.38 8.78 12.36
CA SER A 59 -4.93 8.82 12.09
C SER A 59 -4.41 10.10 11.44
N SER A 60 -5.24 11.15 11.25
CA SER A 60 -4.81 12.40 10.63
C SER A 60 -3.75 13.13 11.47
N ALA A 61 -2.68 13.59 10.81
CA ALA A 61 -1.60 14.36 11.41
C ALA A 61 -0.99 15.36 10.41
N ASP A 62 -0.30 16.39 10.90
CA ASP A 62 0.44 17.34 10.05
C ASP A 62 1.63 16.70 9.33
N ALA A 63 2.19 15.65 9.93
CA ALA A 63 3.29 14.86 9.40
C ALA A 63 3.21 13.42 9.90
N TYR A 64 3.68 12.50 9.07
CA TYR A 64 3.61 11.06 9.28
C TYR A 64 5.03 10.47 9.30
N PRO A 65 5.76 10.56 10.43
CA PRO A 65 7.12 10.06 10.53
C PRO A 65 7.15 8.54 10.68
N LEU A 66 7.90 7.85 9.81
CA LEU A 66 8.25 6.45 10.00
C LEU A 66 9.47 6.37 10.92
N VAL A 67 9.25 5.93 12.16
CA VAL A 67 10.29 5.90 13.19
C VAL A 67 10.75 4.48 13.46
N ALA A 68 12.06 4.29 13.45
CA ALA A 68 12.72 3.06 13.83
C ALA A 68 13.38 3.21 15.20
N ASN A 69 13.23 2.20 16.05
CA ASN A 69 13.75 2.16 17.41
C ASN A 69 14.87 1.14 17.50
N TRP A 70 15.94 1.46 18.23
CA TRP A 70 17.03 0.52 18.45
C TRP A 70 16.53 -0.69 19.24
N VAL A 71 16.75 -1.90 18.69
CA VAL A 71 16.22 -3.17 19.23
C VAL A 71 16.66 -3.40 20.68
N ASP A 72 17.90 -3.07 21.01
CA ASP A 72 18.48 -3.32 22.33
C ASP A 72 18.41 -2.13 23.29
N ALA A 73 17.67 -1.06 22.95
CA ALA A 73 17.58 0.14 23.78
C ALA A 73 17.17 -0.16 25.24
N ALA A 74 16.18 -1.04 25.44
CA ALA A 74 15.75 -1.44 26.78
C ALA A 74 16.81 -2.28 27.52
N THR A 75 17.50 -3.18 26.80
CA THR A 75 18.60 -3.99 27.35
C THR A 75 19.75 -3.09 27.80
N PHE A 76 20.13 -2.12 26.98
CA PHE A 76 21.14 -1.11 27.33
C PHE A 76 20.69 -0.30 28.55
N ALA A 77 19.46 0.21 28.55
CA ALA A 77 18.93 1.00 29.67
C ALA A 77 19.03 0.25 31.01
N GLY A 78 18.65 -1.03 31.03
CA GLY A 78 18.78 -1.90 32.20
C GLY A 78 20.22 -2.14 32.63
N ALA A 79 21.13 -2.39 31.67
CA ALA A 79 22.54 -2.63 31.96
C ALA A 79 23.30 -1.37 32.41
N ALA A 80 22.95 -0.21 31.86
CA ALA A 80 23.55 1.09 32.18
C ALA A 80 22.91 1.76 33.42
N GLY A 81 21.77 1.27 33.90
CA GLY A 81 21.02 1.89 34.99
C GLY A 81 20.39 3.24 34.60
N VAL A 82 20.02 3.40 33.33
CA VAL A 82 19.44 4.63 32.76
C VAL A 82 17.96 4.40 32.45
N ASP A 83 17.14 5.45 32.44
CA ASP A 83 15.73 5.36 32.06
C ASP A 83 15.54 4.86 30.62
N ALA A 84 14.67 3.87 30.43
CA ALA A 84 14.45 3.24 29.13
C ALA A 84 13.73 4.17 28.14
N ALA A 85 12.84 5.05 28.61
CA ALA A 85 12.16 6.00 27.75
C ALA A 85 13.14 7.06 27.23
N PHE A 86 14.08 7.52 28.07
CA PHE A 86 15.18 8.38 27.66
C PHE A 86 16.05 7.73 26.57
N VAL A 87 16.51 6.48 26.78
CA VAL A 87 17.34 5.78 25.77
C VAL A 87 16.58 5.60 24.46
N LYS A 88 15.30 5.20 24.52
CA LYS A 88 14.47 5.08 23.33
C LYS A 88 14.43 6.41 22.58
N ALA A 89 14.01 7.49 23.24
CA ALA A 89 13.91 8.82 22.62
C ALA A 89 15.24 9.32 22.03
N ALA A 90 16.36 9.05 22.70
CA ALA A 90 17.68 9.50 22.26
C ALA A 90 18.27 8.66 21.10
N THR A 91 17.73 7.45 20.86
CA THR A 91 18.29 6.52 19.86
C THR A 91 17.36 6.27 18.68
N SER A 92 16.06 6.55 18.80
CA SER A 92 15.10 6.47 17.69
C SER A 92 15.55 7.27 16.48
N GLN A 93 15.38 6.69 15.29
CA GLN A 93 15.74 7.29 14.02
C GLN A 93 14.49 7.46 13.16
N THR A 94 14.26 8.68 12.66
CA THR A 94 13.22 8.92 11.67
C THR A 94 13.76 8.51 10.30
N LEU A 95 13.16 7.48 9.69
CA LEU A 95 13.58 6.95 8.39
C LEU A 95 13.04 7.79 7.24
N ALA A 96 11.78 8.21 7.36
CA ALA A 96 11.07 9.03 6.39
C ALA A 96 9.99 9.85 7.09
N THR A 97 9.53 10.91 6.46
CA THR A 97 8.36 11.68 6.92
C THR A 97 7.50 12.02 5.71
N PHE A 98 6.24 11.63 5.77
CA PHE A 98 5.26 11.90 4.72
C PHE A 98 4.32 13.04 5.14
N LYS A 99 3.74 13.72 4.14
CA LYS A 99 2.82 14.85 4.34
C LYS A 99 1.62 14.74 3.41
N ALA A 100 0.58 15.52 3.70
CA ALA A 100 -0.55 15.66 2.79
C ALA A 100 -0.10 16.09 1.39
N GLY A 101 -0.69 15.48 0.36
CA GLY A 101 -0.34 15.67 -1.06
C GLY A 101 0.70 14.68 -1.61
N ASP A 102 1.51 14.06 -0.73
CA ASP A 102 2.43 13.01 -1.13
C ASP A 102 1.65 11.74 -1.57
N ASN A 103 2.30 10.92 -2.38
CA ASN A 103 1.79 9.56 -2.59
C ASN A 103 1.98 8.76 -1.30
N ALA A 104 0.98 7.96 -0.94
CA ALA A 104 1.17 6.98 0.11
C ALA A 104 2.31 6.01 -0.28
N PRO A 105 3.16 5.59 0.66
CA PRO A 105 4.28 4.69 0.36
C PRO A 105 3.81 3.41 -0.32
N GLY A 106 4.50 3.03 -1.40
CA GLY A 106 4.13 1.90 -2.23
C GLY A 106 3.02 2.17 -3.25
N PHE A 107 2.54 3.42 -3.37
CA PHE A 107 1.55 3.85 -4.37
C PHE A 107 2.11 4.97 -5.29
N PRO A 108 1.67 5.07 -6.56
CA PRO A 108 0.68 4.20 -7.21
C PRO A 108 1.18 2.76 -7.37
N ARG A 109 0.26 1.80 -7.37
CA ARG A 109 0.56 0.37 -7.44
C ARG A 109 -0.31 -0.32 -8.48
N ASN A 110 0.32 -1.11 -9.33
CA ASN A 110 -0.39 -2.02 -10.22
C ASN A 110 -0.44 -3.41 -9.61
N ALA A 111 -1.63 -3.98 -9.49
CA ALA A 111 -1.85 -5.38 -9.16
C ALA A 111 -2.48 -6.06 -10.37
N ALA A 112 -1.73 -6.96 -11.00
CA ALA A 112 -2.19 -7.73 -12.15
C ALA A 112 -2.37 -9.20 -11.75
N PHE A 113 -3.56 -9.71 -11.98
CA PHE A 113 -3.94 -11.10 -11.75
C PHE A 113 -4.34 -11.71 -13.10
N ASP A 114 -3.42 -12.46 -13.70
CA ASP A 114 -3.76 -13.35 -14.80
C ASP A 114 -4.47 -14.61 -14.28
N LYS A 115 -4.89 -15.48 -15.20
CA LYS A 115 -5.60 -16.72 -14.85
C LYS A 115 -4.84 -17.60 -13.83
N ALA A 116 -3.51 -17.64 -13.88
CA ALA A 116 -2.70 -18.42 -12.95
C ALA A 116 -2.63 -17.75 -11.57
N ALA A 117 -2.43 -16.44 -11.54
CA ALA A 117 -2.41 -15.64 -10.31
C ALA A 117 -3.77 -15.64 -9.59
N LEU A 118 -4.88 -15.56 -10.34
CA LEU A 118 -6.24 -15.69 -9.80
C LEU A 118 -6.42 -17.04 -9.08
N ALA A 119 -6.00 -18.14 -9.72
CA ALA A 119 -6.06 -19.47 -9.11
C ALA A 119 -5.17 -19.61 -7.87
N LEU A 120 -3.94 -19.06 -7.90
CA LEU A 120 -3.01 -19.09 -6.77
C LEU A 120 -3.51 -18.30 -5.55
N THR A 121 -4.19 -17.18 -5.80
CA THR A 121 -4.73 -16.31 -4.75
C THR A 121 -6.13 -16.72 -4.29
N GLY A 122 -6.79 -17.64 -5.01
CA GLY A 122 -8.17 -18.06 -4.74
C GLY A 122 -9.20 -16.98 -5.08
N ILE A 123 -8.84 -16.02 -5.95
CA ILE A 123 -9.76 -14.99 -6.46
C ILE A 123 -10.54 -15.59 -7.62
N GLN A 124 -11.87 -15.57 -7.52
CA GLN A 124 -12.78 -16.10 -8.52
C GLN A 124 -14.09 -15.34 -8.44
N MET A 125 -14.49 -14.69 -9.53
CA MET A 125 -15.80 -14.02 -9.60
C MET A 125 -16.60 -14.55 -10.78
N THR A 126 -17.91 -14.65 -10.57
CA THR A 126 -18.90 -14.88 -11.62
C THR A 126 -19.89 -13.72 -11.59
N VAL A 127 -20.18 -13.17 -12.76
CA VAL A 127 -21.23 -12.15 -12.92
C VAL A 127 -22.33 -12.68 -13.83
N ASP A 128 -23.56 -12.58 -13.38
CA ASP A 128 -24.75 -12.76 -14.20
C ASP A 128 -25.26 -11.37 -14.59
N LEU A 129 -25.33 -11.08 -15.88
CA LEU A 129 -25.94 -9.89 -16.46
C LEU A 129 -27.29 -10.29 -17.04
N LEU A 130 -28.34 -10.20 -16.23
CA LEU A 130 -29.70 -10.55 -16.62
C LEU A 130 -30.28 -9.43 -17.48
N ASP A 131 -31.00 -9.83 -18.54
CA ASP A 131 -31.63 -8.89 -19.44
C ASP A 131 -32.74 -8.10 -18.75
N SER A 132 -33.03 -6.96 -19.37
CA SER A 132 -34.14 -6.11 -18.98
C SER A 132 -35.47 -6.60 -19.56
N LYS A 133 -36.58 -6.04 -19.07
CA LYS A 133 -37.92 -6.23 -19.68
C LYS A 133 -38.10 -5.41 -20.96
N SER A 134 -37.27 -4.40 -21.17
CA SER A 134 -37.27 -3.54 -22.35
C SER A 134 -35.93 -2.83 -22.49
N ALA A 135 -35.58 -2.40 -23.71
CA ALA A 135 -34.33 -1.68 -23.98
C ALA A 135 -34.14 -0.39 -23.13
N ASP A 136 -35.24 0.27 -22.73
CA ASP A 136 -35.20 1.51 -21.96
C ASP A 136 -35.20 1.32 -20.43
N THR A 137 -35.16 0.08 -19.93
CA THR A 137 -35.13 -0.17 -18.47
C THR A 137 -33.85 -0.91 -18.08
N PRO A 138 -33.32 -0.71 -16.86
CA PRO A 138 -32.12 -1.42 -16.42
C PRO A 138 -32.33 -2.92 -16.32
N GLY A 139 -31.27 -3.67 -16.59
CA GLY A 139 -31.18 -5.09 -16.32
C GLY A 139 -30.69 -5.32 -14.90
N THR A 140 -30.72 -6.56 -14.44
CA THR A 140 -30.23 -6.91 -13.09
C THR A 140 -28.91 -7.63 -13.18
N TYR A 141 -27.91 -7.17 -12.42
CA TYR A 141 -26.65 -7.88 -12.27
C TYR A 141 -26.62 -8.64 -10.95
N THR A 142 -25.91 -9.77 -10.92
CA THR A 142 -25.47 -10.40 -9.67
C THR A 142 -24.01 -10.81 -9.78
N VAL A 143 -23.18 -10.44 -8.80
CA VAL A 143 -21.77 -10.84 -8.72
C VAL A 143 -21.56 -11.74 -7.52
N LYS A 144 -20.91 -12.88 -7.72
CA LYS A 144 -20.63 -13.87 -6.65
C LYS A 144 -19.19 -14.35 -6.72
N GLY A 145 -18.66 -14.77 -5.57
CA GLY A 145 -17.37 -15.44 -5.45
C GLY A 145 -16.45 -14.73 -4.47
N THR A 146 -15.18 -14.57 -4.84
CA THR A 146 -14.12 -13.94 -4.05
C THR A 146 -13.43 -12.84 -4.84
N TYR A 147 -13.16 -11.70 -4.20
CA TYR A 147 -12.58 -10.51 -4.83
C TYR A 147 -11.24 -10.11 -4.17
N PRO A 148 -10.31 -9.46 -4.89
CA PRO A 148 -9.11 -8.92 -4.26
C PRO A 148 -9.46 -7.77 -3.33
N SER A 149 -8.89 -7.75 -2.13
CA SER A 149 -9.05 -6.64 -1.20
C SER A 149 -7.73 -6.32 -0.53
N LEU A 150 -7.33 -5.04 -0.57
CA LEU A 150 -6.28 -4.51 0.28
C LEU A 150 -6.89 -4.11 1.63
N ARG A 151 -6.34 -4.63 2.73
CA ARG A 151 -6.78 -4.29 4.07
C ARG A 151 -5.67 -3.65 4.88
N LEU A 152 -6.06 -2.86 5.87
CA LEU A 152 -5.18 -2.35 6.91
C LEU A 152 -5.19 -3.30 8.10
N ASN A 153 -4.01 -3.65 8.60
CA ASN A 153 -3.86 -4.15 9.96
C ASN A 153 -3.69 -2.95 10.90
N PRO A 154 -4.68 -2.64 11.75
CA PRO A 154 -4.63 -1.45 12.61
C PRO A 154 -3.61 -1.58 13.73
N ASP A 155 -3.24 -2.79 14.15
CA ASP A 155 -2.36 -3.01 15.30
C ASP A 155 -0.90 -2.63 15.00
N ASN A 156 -0.49 -2.73 13.73
CA ASN A 156 0.86 -2.43 13.30
C ASN A 156 0.94 -1.43 12.13
N CYS A 157 -0.20 -0.88 11.69
CA CYS A 157 -0.31 0.02 10.55
C CYS A 157 0.34 -0.54 9.29
N SER A 158 -0.09 -1.73 8.84
CA SER A 158 0.38 -2.33 7.58
C SER A 158 -0.75 -2.55 6.58
N THR A 159 -0.53 -2.18 5.32
CA THR A 159 -1.44 -2.54 4.23
C THR A 159 -1.02 -3.87 3.62
N TYR A 160 -1.95 -4.80 3.47
CA TYR A 160 -1.69 -6.13 2.93
C TYR A 160 -2.82 -6.58 1.99
N LEU A 161 -2.50 -7.48 1.06
CA LEU A 161 -3.50 -8.19 0.28
C LEU A 161 -4.15 -9.26 1.17
N MET A 162 -5.47 -9.17 1.38
CA MET A 162 -6.18 -10.12 2.21
C MET A 162 -6.23 -11.50 1.53
N LEU A 163 -5.61 -12.49 2.17
CA LEU A 163 -5.67 -13.90 1.79
C LEU A 163 -6.08 -14.73 3.02
N PRO A 164 -7.08 -15.63 2.91
CA PRO A 164 -7.91 -15.88 1.73
C PRO A 164 -8.77 -14.65 1.37
N PRO A 165 -9.09 -14.45 0.07
CA PRO A 165 -9.85 -13.30 -0.38
C PRO A 165 -11.27 -13.32 0.19
N PRO A 166 -11.83 -12.14 0.54
CA PRO A 166 -13.19 -12.01 1.04
C PRO A 166 -14.23 -12.41 -0.02
N GLN A 167 -15.42 -12.78 0.44
CA GLN A 167 -16.55 -13.12 -0.42
C GLN A 167 -17.26 -11.86 -0.93
N ILE A 168 -17.81 -11.94 -2.14
CA ILE A 168 -18.72 -10.95 -2.73
C ILE A 168 -20.05 -11.62 -3.07
N ASN A 169 -21.15 -10.92 -2.85
CA ASN A 169 -22.51 -11.34 -3.22
C ASN A 169 -23.37 -10.11 -3.50
N ASP A 170 -23.00 -9.40 -4.54
CA ASP A 170 -23.55 -8.09 -4.88
C ASP A 170 -24.65 -8.23 -5.92
N THR A 171 -25.56 -7.26 -5.93
CA THR A 171 -26.62 -7.17 -6.93
C THR A 171 -27.09 -5.74 -7.12
N GLY A 172 -27.58 -5.46 -8.31
CA GLY A 172 -28.31 -4.24 -8.59
C GLY A 172 -28.57 -4.04 -10.07
N ASP A 173 -28.64 -2.79 -10.47
CA ASP A 173 -29.03 -2.42 -11.82
C ASP A 173 -27.80 -2.21 -12.70
N TRP A 174 -27.90 -2.60 -13.96
CA TRP A 174 -26.91 -2.29 -14.97
C TRP A 174 -27.56 -1.84 -16.28
N THR A 175 -26.82 -1.05 -17.05
CA THR A 175 -27.17 -0.69 -18.43
C THR A 175 -25.93 -0.70 -19.31
N ALA A 176 -26.13 -0.95 -20.61
CA ALA A 176 -25.10 -0.86 -21.62
C ALA A 176 -25.60 0.01 -22.77
N ASN A 177 -24.82 1.03 -23.14
CA ASN A 177 -25.07 1.85 -24.32
C ASN A 177 -23.97 1.54 -25.35
N TYR A 178 -24.36 0.86 -26.44
CA TYR A 178 -23.45 0.45 -27.51
C TYR A 178 -23.04 1.60 -28.44
N ASP A 179 -23.83 2.66 -28.53
CA ASP A 179 -23.50 3.84 -29.33
C ASP A 179 -22.39 4.65 -28.67
N THR A 180 -22.44 4.79 -27.34
CA THR A 180 -21.45 5.55 -26.56
C THR A 180 -20.33 4.68 -25.98
N GLY A 181 -20.52 3.35 -25.93
CA GLY A 181 -19.62 2.41 -25.29
C GLY A 181 -19.60 2.49 -23.75
N VAL A 182 -20.70 2.98 -23.16
CA VAL A 182 -20.80 3.21 -21.71
C VAL A 182 -21.56 2.07 -21.03
N PHE A 183 -20.98 1.53 -19.96
CA PHE A 183 -21.57 0.57 -19.06
C PHE A 183 -21.79 1.23 -17.71
N THR A 184 -23.00 1.15 -17.18
CA THR A 184 -23.31 1.69 -15.84
C THR A 184 -23.67 0.55 -14.90
N LEU A 185 -23.27 0.70 -13.64
CA LEU A 185 -23.59 -0.24 -12.57
C LEU A 185 -24.02 0.55 -11.34
N SER A 186 -25.19 0.22 -10.83
CA SER A 186 -25.82 0.85 -9.66
C SER A 186 -26.18 -0.24 -8.64
N PRO A 187 -25.36 -0.42 -7.58
CA PRO A 187 -25.65 -1.38 -6.52
C PRO A 187 -26.97 -1.08 -5.82
N VAL A 188 -27.68 -2.14 -5.42
CA VAL A 188 -28.86 -2.02 -4.57
C VAL A 188 -28.45 -1.41 -3.24
N VAL A 189 -29.20 -0.39 -2.84
CA VAL A 189 -29.08 0.22 -1.51
C VAL A 189 -29.69 -0.71 -0.46
N ASP A 190 -29.25 -0.59 0.80
CA ASP A 190 -29.77 -1.33 1.98
C ASP A 190 -29.31 -2.79 2.14
N ILE A 191 -28.34 -3.26 1.35
CA ILE A 191 -27.60 -4.50 1.62
C ILE A 191 -26.10 -4.22 1.65
N ASP A 192 -25.32 -5.13 2.27
CA ASP A 192 -23.86 -5.06 2.21
C ASP A 192 -23.42 -5.26 0.75
N GLN A 193 -22.92 -4.20 0.13
CA GLN A 193 -22.34 -4.20 -1.21
C GLN A 193 -20.82 -4.02 -1.09
N VAL A 194 -20.09 -4.64 -2.02
CA VAL A 194 -18.64 -4.49 -2.14
C VAL A 194 -18.29 -3.59 -3.32
N LEU A 195 -19.00 -3.74 -4.44
CA LEU A 195 -18.74 -3.02 -5.67
C LEU A 195 -19.25 -1.59 -5.57
N PRO A 196 -18.41 -0.61 -5.91
CA PRO A 196 -18.85 0.77 -5.97
C PRO A 196 -19.81 0.98 -7.15
N PRO A 197 -20.73 1.94 -7.06
CA PRO A 197 -21.41 2.45 -8.24
C PRO A 197 -20.41 3.09 -9.21
N PHE A 198 -20.63 2.89 -10.50
CA PHE A 198 -19.90 3.62 -11.55
C PHE A 198 -20.84 3.96 -12.73
N PRO A 199 -20.93 5.23 -13.12
CA PRO A 199 -21.81 5.67 -14.21
C PRO A 199 -21.14 5.67 -15.59
N ASP A 200 -19.85 5.32 -15.66
CA ASP A 200 -19.01 5.62 -16.83
C ASP A 200 -18.00 4.51 -17.18
N GLY A 201 -18.34 3.25 -16.87
CA GLY A 201 -17.55 2.10 -17.27
C GLY A 201 -17.44 1.99 -18.79
N LYS A 202 -16.33 1.48 -19.30
CA LYS A 202 -16.12 1.20 -20.72
C LYS A 202 -16.11 -0.29 -20.93
N PHE A 203 -16.90 -0.77 -21.87
CA PHE A 203 -17.03 -2.20 -22.10
C PHE A 203 -16.81 -2.59 -23.55
N LYS A 204 -16.44 -3.86 -23.74
CA LYS A 204 -16.39 -4.50 -25.05
C LYS A 204 -16.83 -5.95 -24.91
N VAL A 205 -17.75 -6.36 -25.78
CA VAL A 205 -18.14 -7.77 -25.93
C VAL A 205 -17.63 -8.26 -27.27
N ASN A 206 -17.16 -9.51 -27.32
CA ASN A 206 -16.90 -10.22 -28.56
C ASN A 206 -17.53 -11.61 -28.51
N ARG A 207 -18.65 -11.76 -29.23
CA ARG A 207 -19.41 -13.01 -29.42
C ARG A 207 -18.90 -13.85 -30.60
N GLU A 208 -17.93 -13.37 -31.38
CA GLU A 208 -17.38 -14.07 -32.55
C GLU A 208 -16.28 -15.10 -32.19
N VAL A 209 -15.96 -15.21 -30.90
CA VAL A 209 -14.96 -16.14 -30.36
C VAL A 209 -15.61 -17.09 -29.36
N GLU A 210 -15.01 -18.26 -29.17
CA GLU A 210 -15.53 -19.32 -28.30
C GLU A 210 -14.49 -19.68 -27.22
N PRO A 211 -14.78 -19.48 -25.92
CA PRO A 211 -15.97 -18.81 -25.39
C PRO A 211 -15.98 -17.31 -25.72
N ALA A 212 -17.17 -16.70 -25.73
CA ALA A 212 -17.31 -15.25 -25.90
C ALA A 212 -16.54 -14.50 -24.80
N THR A 213 -16.13 -13.27 -25.09
CA THR A 213 -15.32 -12.45 -24.18
C THR A 213 -16.01 -11.14 -23.83
N PHE A 214 -15.90 -10.73 -22.56
CA PHE A 214 -16.37 -9.45 -22.05
C PHE A 214 -15.23 -8.76 -21.32
N ASN A 215 -15.00 -7.50 -21.66
CA ASN A 215 -14.01 -6.65 -21.01
C ASN A 215 -14.73 -5.45 -20.42
N LEU A 216 -14.36 -5.08 -19.19
CA LEU A 216 -14.90 -3.91 -18.51
C LEU A 216 -13.79 -3.15 -17.78
N ASP A 217 -13.68 -1.87 -18.12
CA ASP A 217 -12.79 -0.90 -17.51
C ASP A 217 -13.62 0.14 -16.74
N PHE A 218 -13.34 0.35 -15.46
CA PHE A 218 -14.02 1.37 -14.66
C PHE A 218 -13.10 1.98 -13.61
N LEU A 219 -13.44 3.17 -13.13
CA LEU A 219 -12.73 3.87 -12.07
C LEU A 219 -13.54 3.86 -10.79
N ASP A 220 -12.99 3.21 -9.78
CA ASP A 220 -13.48 3.31 -8.41
C ASP A 220 -13.06 4.65 -7.79
N ARG A 221 -14.03 5.30 -7.16
CA ARG A 221 -13.95 6.66 -6.60
C ARG A 221 -14.55 6.74 -5.20
N ASP A 222 -15.02 5.62 -4.65
CA ASP A 222 -15.74 5.61 -3.37
C ASP A 222 -14.81 5.91 -2.18
N GLY A 223 -13.49 5.72 -2.34
CA GLY A 223 -12.46 6.13 -1.39
C GLY A 223 -11.92 7.55 -1.57
N HIS A 224 -12.52 8.39 -2.43
CA HIS A 224 -12.02 9.73 -2.74
C HIS A 224 -13.05 10.84 -2.49
N ASP A 225 -12.83 11.67 -1.48
CA ASP A 225 -13.79 12.70 -1.06
C ASP A 225 -14.17 13.72 -2.16
N GLY A 226 -13.20 14.19 -2.95
CA GLY A 226 -13.42 15.13 -4.05
C GLY A 226 -14.09 14.52 -5.30
N LEU A 227 -14.11 13.18 -5.44
CA LEU A 227 -14.69 12.48 -6.58
C LEU A 227 -15.95 11.68 -6.19
N TYR A 228 -16.20 11.49 -4.89
CA TYR A 228 -17.30 10.69 -4.37
C TYR A 228 -18.67 11.11 -4.90
N SER A 229 -18.90 12.43 -5.04
CA SER A 229 -20.15 12.99 -5.59
C SER A 229 -20.48 12.54 -7.02
N GLN A 230 -19.53 11.94 -7.74
CA GLN A 230 -19.75 11.37 -9.07
C GLN A 230 -20.40 9.99 -9.02
N VAL A 231 -20.35 9.31 -7.88
CA VAL A 231 -20.79 7.92 -7.71
C VAL A 231 -21.83 7.76 -6.59
N GLN A 232 -21.79 8.61 -5.56
CA GLN A 232 -22.67 8.55 -4.40
C GLN A 232 -23.06 9.93 -3.87
N ASN A 233 -24.09 9.99 -3.03
CA ASN A 233 -24.72 11.24 -2.60
C ASN A 233 -24.19 11.81 -1.27
N SER A 234 -23.56 10.99 -0.42
CA SER A 234 -23.17 11.41 0.93
C SER A 234 -21.88 10.73 1.39
N TRP A 235 -20.88 11.55 1.73
CA TRP A 235 -19.59 11.10 2.26
C TRP A 235 -19.60 11.04 3.80
N ASP A 236 -19.08 9.96 4.35
CA ASP A 236 -18.79 9.76 5.76
C ASP A 236 -17.29 9.47 5.99
N GLU A 237 -16.62 10.36 6.72
CA GLU A 237 -15.17 10.25 6.97
C GLU A 237 -14.75 9.01 7.76
N THR A 238 -15.67 8.34 8.46
CA THR A 238 -15.34 7.14 9.23
C THR A 238 -15.44 5.88 8.37
N ASN A 239 -16.45 5.82 7.49
CA ASN A 239 -16.76 4.63 6.72
C ASN A 239 -16.12 4.64 5.32
N ASP A 240 -16.06 5.80 4.65
CA ASP A 240 -15.57 5.89 3.26
C ASP A 240 -14.06 6.17 3.20
N ARG A 241 -13.48 6.76 4.26
CA ARG A 241 -12.06 7.13 4.27
C ARG A 241 -11.17 5.89 4.32
N VAL A 242 -10.36 5.73 3.28
CA VAL A 242 -9.30 4.72 3.26
C VAL A 242 -8.10 5.17 4.10
N VAL A 243 -7.51 4.23 4.84
CA VAL A 243 -6.26 4.43 5.58
C VAL A 243 -5.20 3.48 5.01
N SER A 244 -4.06 4.06 4.63
CA SER A 244 -2.88 3.33 4.15
C SER A 244 -1.87 3.16 5.28
N GLY A 245 -1.27 1.98 5.38
CA GLY A 245 -0.31 1.62 6.42
C GLY A 245 1.06 1.25 5.85
N LEU A 246 2.13 1.70 6.50
CA LEU A 246 3.51 1.27 6.24
C LEU A 246 4.21 0.84 7.55
N ASN A 247 4.64 -0.42 7.64
CA ASN A 247 5.32 -0.96 8.83
C ASN A 247 6.70 -1.57 8.56
N GLY A 248 7.22 -1.41 7.35
CA GLY A 248 8.50 -1.99 6.93
C GLY A 248 8.99 -1.35 5.64
N LEU A 249 10.28 -1.48 5.38
CA LEU A 249 10.92 -1.08 4.14
C LEU A 249 11.75 -2.24 3.59
N PRO A 250 11.96 -2.33 2.26
CA PRO A 250 12.89 -3.29 1.69
C PRO A 250 14.30 -3.12 2.26
N VAL A 251 15.08 -4.20 2.18
CA VAL A 251 16.48 -4.24 2.66
C VAL A 251 17.44 -4.55 1.53
N ASN A 252 18.59 -3.87 1.53
CA ASN A 252 19.67 -4.14 0.59
C ASN A 252 20.48 -5.39 1.01
N ALA A 253 21.47 -5.77 0.18
CA ALA A 253 22.33 -6.93 0.44
C ALA A 253 23.18 -6.81 1.72
N GLY A 254 23.40 -5.60 2.23
CA GLY A 254 24.05 -5.35 3.52
C GLY A 254 23.12 -5.47 4.73
N GLY A 255 21.83 -5.75 4.50
CA GLY A 255 20.81 -5.82 5.54
C GLY A 255 20.37 -4.45 6.08
N GLY A 256 20.71 -3.36 5.38
CA GLY A 256 20.22 -2.02 5.69
C GLY A 256 18.93 -1.71 4.95
N TRP A 257 18.06 -0.90 5.55
CA TRP A 257 16.87 -0.42 4.84
C TRP A 257 17.25 0.38 3.59
N ASP A 258 16.60 0.04 2.49
CA ASP A 258 16.77 0.68 1.18
C ASP A 258 15.43 0.67 0.45
N PRO A 259 14.73 1.82 0.32
CA PRO A 259 13.45 1.91 -0.37
C PRO A 259 13.49 1.52 -1.86
N THR A 260 14.70 1.41 -2.43
CA THR A 260 14.91 1.05 -3.84
C THR A 260 15.25 -0.43 -4.03
N ALA A 261 15.40 -1.21 -2.95
CA ALA A 261 15.68 -2.63 -3.05
C ALA A 261 14.43 -3.42 -3.45
N ASP A 262 14.65 -4.51 -4.19
CA ASP A 262 13.58 -5.41 -4.69
C ASP A 262 13.18 -6.50 -3.69
N SER A 263 13.65 -6.42 -2.44
CA SER A 263 13.32 -7.40 -1.39
C SER A 263 11.96 -7.10 -0.75
N ASP A 264 11.38 -8.11 -0.13
CA ASP A 264 10.17 -7.91 0.66
C ASP A 264 10.42 -6.92 1.82
N PRO A 265 9.45 -6.05 2.15
CA PRO A 265 9.59 -5.14 3.27
C PRO A 265 9.87 -5.87 4.59
N SER A 266 10.85 -5.36 5.34
CA SER A 266 11.19 -5.82 6.68
C SER A 266 10.95 -4.70 7.70
N SER A 267 10.37 -5.07 8.84
CA SER A 267 10.23 -4.16 9.99
C SER A 267 11.49 -4.06 10.84
N GLU A 268 12.51 -4.89 10.58
CA GLU A 268 13.82 -4.83 11.24
C GLU A 268 14.97 -4.81 10.24
N ALA A 269 15.91 -3.87 10.41
CA ALA A 269 17.11 -3.79 9.58
C ALA A 269 18.21 -2.96 10.24
N TYR A 270 19.34 -2.82 9.56
CA TYR A 270 20.35 -1.81 9.90
C TYR A 270 20.02 -0.45 9.28
N ILE A 271 20.60 0.60 9.85
CA ILE A 271 20.64 1.92 9.20
C ILE A 271 22.00 2.04 8.52
N MET A 272 21.98 2.25 7.20
CA MET A 272 23.18 2.37 6.38
C MET A 272 23.14 3.67 5.58
N GLN A 273 24.24 4.41 5.57
CA GLN A 273 24.36 5.68 4.85
C GLN A 273 25.83 5.91 4.45
N ALA A 274 26.06 6.60 3.34
CA ALA A 274 27.41 6.91 2.87
C ALA A 274 28.22 7.74 3.90
N ALA A 275 27.55 8.64 4.64
CA ALA A 275 28.17 9.44 5.71
C ALA A 275 28.71 8.58 6.87
N LEU A 276 28.26 7.33 7.00
CA LEU A 276 28.71 6.39 8.02
C LEU A 276 29.93 5.58 7.57
N ALA A 277 30.58 5.94 6.46
CA ALA A 277 31.79 5.28 5.96
C ALA A 277 32.90 5.07 7.02
N PRO A 278 33.16 6.00 7.97
CA PRO A 278 34.12 5.76 9.05
C PRO A 278 33.79 4.54 9.93
N TRP A 279 32.52 4.14 9.98
CA TRP A 279 32.00 2.98 10.71
C TRP A 279 31.49 1.89 9.78
N GLY A 280 32.17 1.70 8.64
CA GLY A 280 31.84 0.63 7.68
C GLY A 280 30.52 0.83 6.93
N GLY A 281 29.93 2.03 6.97
CA GLY A 281 28.66 2.37 6.34
C GLY A 281 27.42 2.08 7.21
N TYR A 282 27.60 1.64 8.46
CA TYR A 282 26.51 1.30 9.38
C TYR A 282 26.37 2.32 10.50
N LEU A 283 25.15 2.48 11.01
CA LEU A 283 24.94 3.16 12.28
C LEU A 283 25.34 2.20 13.40
N THR A 284 26.53 2.42 13.93
CA THR A 284 27.10 1.63 15.03
C THR A 284 26.95 2.34 16.37
N TRP A 285 27.29 1.65 17.45
CA TRP A 285 27.33 2.24 18.79
C TRP A 285 28.32 3.41 18.88
N TYR A 286 29.49 3.30 18.24
CA TYR A 286 30.45 4.41 18.22
C TYR A 286 29.96 5.57 17.35
N ALA A 287 29.35 5.28 16.19
CA ALA A 287 28.74 6.30 15.35
C ALA A 287 27.66 7.08 16.10
N LEU A 288 26.74 6.36 16.77
CA LEU A 288 25.68 6.97 17.57
C LEU A 288 26.24 7.90 18.66
N ASN A 289 27.29 7.47 19.35
CA ASN A 289 27.95 8.25 20.40
C ASN A 289 28.65 9.50 19.86
N ALA A 290 29.42 9.36 18.78
CA ALA A 290 30.14 10.48 18.18
C ALA A 290 29.18 11.52 17.59
N LEU A 291 28.15 11.08 16.85
CA LEU A 291 27.17 11.96 16.22
C LEU A 291 26.25 12.62 17.25
N GLY A 292 25.81 11.87 18.28
CA GLY A 292 25.04 12.42 19.39
C GLY A 292 25.81 13.49 20.16
N GLU A 293 27.09 13.23 20.44
CA GLU A 293 27.97 14.20 21.10
C GLU A 293 28.20 15.46 20.25
N THR A 294 28.38 15.28 18.93
CA THR A 294 28.49 16.39 17.97
C THR A 294 27.26 17.29 18.05
N ALA A 295 26.07 16.70 17.98
CA ALA A 295 24.81 17.45 18.04
C ALA A 295 24.62 18.16 19.38
N ALA A 296 24.93 17.49 20.50
CA ALA A 296 24.83 18.07 21.84
C ALA A 296 25.79 19.26 22.03
N LYS A 297 27.05 19.12 21.62
CA LYS A 297 28.04 20.19 21.75
C LYS A 297 27.85 21.33 20.78
N ALA A 298 27.31 21.08 19.57
CA ALA A 298 26.94 22.16 18.66
C ALA A 298 25.86 23.09 19.25
N GLN A 299 25.05 22.58 20.20
CA GLN A 299 24.02 23.35 20.90
C GLN A 299 24.44 23.83 22.30
N ASP A 300 25.64 23.48 22.77
CA ASP A 300 26.12 23.88 24.11
C ASP A 300 26.45 25.37 24.14
N VAL A 301 25.69 26.15 24.92
CA VAL A 301 25.89 27.60 25.04
C VAL A 301 27.13 27.95 25.88
N LYS A 302 27.59 27.05 26.75
CA LYS A 302 28.73 27.29 27.64
C LYS A 302 30.04 26.93 26.97
N ASN A 303 30.11 25.76 26.35
CA ASN A 303 31.30 25.25 25.69
C ASN A 303 30.95 24.64 24.31
N PRO A 304 30.53 25.46 23.34
CA PRO A 304 30.12 24.97 22.04
C PRO A 304 31.27 24.28 21.30
N LEU A 305 30.92 23.26 20.51
CA LEU A 305 31.81 22.80 19.44
C LEU A 305 31.94 23.94 18.43
N ILE A 306 33.18 24.29 18.08
CA ILE A 306 33.49 25.29 17.06
C ILE A 306 33.94 24.57 15.78
N ASP A 307 33.89 25.29 14.66
CA ASP A 307 34.50 24.87 13.39
C ASP A 307 36.04 24.84 13.57
N LEU A 308 36.56 23.66 13.87
CA LEU A 308 37.95 23.41 14.21
C LEU A 308 38.80 23.15 12.96
N ASN A 309 38.20 22.72 11.86
CA ASN A 309 38.89 22.49 10.59
C ASN A 309 38.79 23.68 9.61
N ALA A 310 38.03 24.72 9.97
CA ALA A 310 37.77 25.93 9.20
C ALA A 310 37.11 25.67 7.83
N ASP A 311 36.24 24.66 7.74
CA ASP A 311 35.50 24.31 6.50
C ASP A 311 34.15 25.05 6.37
N GLY A 312 33.76 25.83 7.38
CA GLY A 312 32.53 26.60 7.42
C GLY A 312 31.31 25.84 7.95
N ALA A 313 31.47 24.59 8.41
CA ALA A 313 30.39 23.77 8.97
C ALA A 313 30.82 23.09 10.28
N ILE A 314 29.96 23.13 11.30
CA ILE A 314 30.18 22.39 12.55
C ILE A 314 29.62 20.98 12.37
N ASN A 315 30.48 19.96 12.34
CA ASN A 315 30.10 18.60 12.01
C ASN A 315 30.97 17.53 12.74
N ALA A 316 30.81 16.26 12.34
CA ALA A 316 31.50 15.15 12.99
C ALA A 316 33.04 15.24 12.87
N VAL A 317 33.58 15.89 11.83
CA VAL A 317 35.02 16.13 11.66
C VAL A 317 35.54 17.08 12.74
N ASP A 318 34.79 18.11 13.13
CA ASP A 318 35.17 18.95 14.26
C ASP A 318 35.14 18.17 15.57
N MET A 319 34.11 17.34 15.74
CA MET A 319 34.01 16.50 16.93
C MET A 319 35.18 15.51 17.02
N LEU A 320 35.65 14.97 15.89
CA LEU A 320 36.86 14.15 15.82
C LEU A 320 38.09 14.91 16.32
N ILE A 321 38.31 16.14 15.86
CA ILE A 321 39.44 16.99 16.28
C ILE A 321 39.33 17.35 17.77
N TYR A 322 38.12 17.64 18.24
CA TYR A 322 37.86 17.94 19.65
C TYR A 322 38.19 16.74 20.55
N MET A 323 37.63 15.56 20.25
CA MET A 323 37.88 14.33 21.01
C MET A 323 39.36 13.95 20.97
N HIS A 324 40.01 14.12 19.82
CA HIS A 324 41.43 13.90 19.67
C HIS A 324 42.27 14.80 20.57
N SER A 325 41.94 16.10 20.62
CA SER A 325 42.65 17.07 21.45
C SER A 325 42.51 16.76 22.95
N ASP A 326 41.31 16.36 23.38
CA ASP A 326 41.06 15.90 24.75
C ASP A 326 41.90 14.65 25.10
N ASN A 327 41.94 13.68 24.19
CA ASN A 327 42.74 12.46 24.36
C ASN A 327 44.23 12.78 24.51
N LEU A 328 44.78 13.67 23.67
CA LEU A 328 46.19 14.09 23.75
C LEU A 328 46.51 14.84 25.05
N ALA A 329 45.55 15.62 25.56
CA ALA A 329 45.68 16.34 26.82
C ALA A 329 45.46 15.45 28.06
N GLY A 330 45.05 14.19 27.89
CA GLY A 330 44.67 13.31 28.99
C GLY A 330 43.40 13.74 29.72
N GLY A 331 42.50 14.47 29.03
CA GLY A 331 41.30 15.09 29.62
C GLY A 331 40.25 14.09 30.11
N GLY A 332 40.22 12.88 29.55
CA GLY A 332 39.36 11.80 30.01
C GLY A 332 37.87 12.03 29.69
N GLY A 333 37.59 12.81 28.65
CA GLY A 333 36.25 13.15 28.19
C GLY A 333 35.41 11.92 27.85
N LYS A 334 34.11 12.07 28.04
CA LYS A 334 33.11 11.03 27.79
C LYS A 334 31.88 11.64 27.12
N THR A 335 31.20 10.85 26.30
CA THR A 335 29.91 11.24 25.73
C THR A 335 28.81 11.26 26.79
N ALA A 336 27.63 11.77 26.42
CA ALA A 336 26.42 11.69 27.24
C ALA A 336 26.03 10.25 27.66
N PHE A 337 26.33 9.24 26.85
CA PHE A 337 26.13 7.82 27.20
C PHE A 337 27.31 7.22 27.99
N GLY A 338 28.28 8.03 28.38
CA GLY A 338 29.42 7.63 29.21
C GLY A 338 30.58 6.99 28.44
N MET A 339 30.55 6.99 27.09
CA MET A 339 31.61 6.40 26.28
C MET A 339 32.87 7.28 26.30
N PRO A 340 34.04 6.77 26.71
CA PRO A 340 35.30 7.51 26.66
C PRO A 340 35.69 7.91 25.24
N TYR A 341 36.12 9.16 25.04
CA TYR A 341 36.60 9.63 23.75
C TYR A 341 37.80 8.84 23.22
N ALA A 342 38.62 8.28 24.11
CA ALA A 342 39.75 7.43 23.77
C ALA A 342 39.35 6.12 23.08
N LEU A 343 38.10 5.67 23.22
CA LEU A 343 37.58 4.51 22.48
C LEU A 343 36.99 4.91 21.13
N LEU A 344 36.40 6.11 21.04
CA LEU A 344 35.73 6.60 19.84
C LEU A 344 36.70 7.12 18.77
N VAL A 345 37.87 7.62 19.19
CA VAL A 345 38.86 8.23 18.30
C VAL A 345 40.23 7.57 18.45
N ASN A 346 40.73 7.02 17.35
CA ASN A 346 42.10 6.56 17.24
C ASN A 346 43.03 7.78 17.16
N SER A 347 43.78 8.00 18.23
CA SER A 347 44.74 9.10 18.39
C SER A 347 46.20 8.63 18.33
N THR A 348 46.45 7.41 17.82
CA THR A 348 47.80 6.82 17.77
C THR A 348 48.74 7.61 16.85
N ASP A 349 48.21 8.18 15.77
CA ASP A 349 48.88 9.20 14.96
C ASP A 349 48.31 10.59 15.33
N PRO A 350 49.08 11.44 16.05
CA PRO A 350 48.63 12.78 16.43
C PRO A 350 48.36 13.73 15.25
N THR A 351 48.78 13.37 14.03
CA THR A 351 48.62 14.19 12.83
C THR A 351 47.50 13.71 11.91
N ALA A 352 46.94 12.52 12.18
CA ALA A 352 45.89 11.90 11.38
C ALA A 352 44.88 11.18 12.28
N PRO A 353 44.12 11.91 13.14
CA PRO A 353 43.08 11.30 13.94
C PRO A 353 42.00 10.71 13.05
N ALA A 354 41.43 9.58 13.49
CA ALA A 354 40.33 8.93 12.80
C ALA A 354 39.35 8.35 13.79
N PHE A 355 38.07 8.27 13.41
CA PHE A 355 37.10 7.50 14.18
C PHE A 355 37.50 6.03 14.24
N THR A 356 37.34 5.43 15.41
CA THR A 356 37.48 3.98 15.57
C THR A 356 36.25 3.31 14.95
N ASN A 357 36.48 2.30 14.10
CA ASN A 357 35.41 1.51 13.49
C ASN A 357 35.08 0.28 14.36
N ASP A 358 33.85 0.19 14.84
CA ASP A 358 33.29 -0.92 15.61
C ASP A 358 32.29 -1.79 14.81
N SER A 359 32.21 -1.63 13.49
CA SER A 359 31.21 -2.32 12.64
C SER A 359 31.47 -3.82 12.40
N GLY A 360 32.52 -4.38 13.00
CA GLY A 360 32.95 -5.77 12.78
C GLY A 360 32.01 -6.82 13.38
N SER A 361 31.14 -6.41 14.31
CA SER A 361 30.13 -7.26 14.94
C SER A 361 28.85 -6.47 15.19
N ASP A 362 27.76 -7.17 15.52
CA ASP A 362 26.55 -6.55 16.03
C ASP A 362 26.77 -6.13 17.49
N TRP A 363 26.06 -5.08 17.92
CA TRP A 363 26.13 -4.66 19.31
C TRP A 363 25.61 -5.75 20.25
N ALA A 364 26.26 -5.91 21.40
CA ALA A 364 25.82 -6.83 22.43
C ALA A 364 26.04 -6.22 23.82
N ALA A 365 25.09 -6.44 24.73
CA ALA A 365 25.14 -5.88 26.08
C ALA A 365 26.40 -6.28 26.87
N ALA A 366 26.96 -7.46 26.61
CA ALA A 366 28.21 -7.92 27.22
C ALA A 366 29.41 -7.00 26.90
N GLY A 367 29.37 -6.28 25.77
CA GLY A 367 30.40 -5.34 25.35
C GLY A 367 30.43 -4.06 26.17
N LEU A 368 29.35 -3.71 26.89
CA LEU A 368 29.26 -2.46 27.64
C LEU A 368 30.36 -2.34 28.71
N ALA A 369 30.70 -3.44 29.39
CA ALA A 369 31.72 -3.46 30.43
C ALA A 369 33.14 -3.17 29.91
N THR A 370 33.41 -3.51 28.64
CA THR A 370 34.70 -3.30 27.98
C THR A 370 34.69 -2.11 27.03
N GLY A 371 33.54 -1.45 26.86
CA GLY A 371 33.32 -0.41 25.86
C GLY A 371 33.26 -0.94 24.43
N ALA A 372 33.11 -2.25 24.21
CA ALA A 372 32.97 -2.82 22.88
C ALA A 372 31.67 -2.35 22.22
N GLY A 373 31.79 -1.84 21.00
CA GLY A 373 30.68 -1.37 20.18
C GLY A 373 30.11 -2.44 19.26
N GLY A 374 29.48 -1.99 18.17
CA GLY A 374 28.86 -2.86 17.19
C GLY A 374 27.78 -2.16 16.37
N LYS A 375 27.37 -2.79 15.26
CA LYS A 375 26.24 -2.33 14.44
C LYS A 375 24.95 -2.37 15.26
N LEU A 376 24.15 -1.32 15.15
CA LEU A 376 22.87 -1.22 15.84
C LEU A 376 21.75 -1.69 14.91
N LYS A 377 21.02 -2.73 15.32
CA LYS A 377 19.82 -3.17 14.61
C LYS A 377 18.61 -2.38 15.08
N TYR A 378 17.77 -1.95 14.15
CA TYR A 378 16.58 -1.16 14.43
C TYR A 378 15.32 -1.92 14.06
N ARG A 379 14.20 -1.55 14.71
CA ARG A 379 12.86 -2.06 14.43
C ARG A 379 11.84 -0.93 14.34
N ILE A 380 10.92 -1.03 13.39
CA ILE A 380 9.69 -0.24 13.36
C ILE A 380 8.69 -0.91 14.30
N ASP A 381 8.56 -0.40 15.54
CA ASP A 381 7.67 -0.99 16.56
C ASP A 381 6.19 -0.77 16.21
N MET A 382 5.88 0.37 15.61
CA MET A 382 4.55 0.76 15.14
C MET A 382 4.74 1.39 13.77
N GLY A 383 4.04 0.85 12.77
CA GLY A 383 4.01 1.47 11.45
C GLY A 383 3.33 2.84 11.47
N VAL A 384 3.23 3.45 10.32
CA VAL A 384 2.55 4.74 10.14
C VAL A 384 1.24 4.54 9.38
N CYS A 385 0.14 4.94 10.00
CA CYS A 385 -1.19 4.97 9.40
C CYS A 385 -1.45 6.37 8.83
N MET A 386 -1.87 6.45 7.57
CA MET A 386 -2.11 7.69 6.85
C MET A 386 -3.50 7.65 6.20
N PRO A 387 -4.41 8.58 6.51
CA PRO A 387 -5.64 8.71 5.74
C PRO A 387 -5.32 9.16 4.32
N VAL A 388 -6.02 8.59 3.34
CA VAL A 388 -5.78 8.84 1.93
C VAL A 388 -7.07 9.12 1.17
N ASN A 389 -6.93 9.82 0.04
CA ASN A 389 -7.87 9.71 -1.07
C ASN A 389 -7.40 8.56 -1.97
N GLU A 390 -8.28 7.60 -2.21
CA GLU A 390 -8.02 6.44 -3.05
C GLU A 390 -8.87 6.45 -4.33
N THR A 391 -8.24 6.15 -5.45
CA THR A 391 -8.94 5.73 -6.66
C THR A 391 -8.33 4.45 -7.19
N ILE A 392 -9.16 3.58 -7.77
CA ILE A 392 -8.70 2.32 -8.34
C ILE A 392 -9.22 2.19 -9.76
N GLU A 393 -8.31 2.18 -10.75
CA GLU A 393 -8.68 1.84 -12.13
C GLU A 393 -8.70 0.31 -12.26
N PHE A 394 -9.87 -0.26 -12.48
CA PHE A 394 -10.04 -1.68 -12.72
C PHE A 394 -10.15 -1.96 -14.21
N LYS A 395 -9.43 -2.99 -14.68
CA LYS A 395 -9.54 -3.58 -16.02
C LYS A 395 -9.79 -5.06 -15.85
N SER A 396 -11.01 -5.48 -16.16
CA SER A 396 -11.49 -6.84 -15.92
C SER A 396 -11.77 -7.56 -17.23
N PHE A 397 -11.43 -8.84 -17.25
CA PHE A 397 -11.53 -9.71 -18.42
C PHE A 397 -12.31 -10.95 -18.02
N TRP A 398 -13.34 -11.27 -18.81
CA TRP A 398 -14.29 -12.31 -18.51
C TRP A 398 -14.52 -13.18 -19.73
N ASN A 399 -14.73 -14.48 -19.51
CA ASN A 399 -15.18 -15.41 -20.52
C ASN A 399 -16.62 -15.82 -20.22
N GLU A 400 -17.44 -15.97 -21.25
CA GLU A 400 -18.79 -16.50 -21.08
C GLU A 400 -18.72 -17.92 -20.50
N LYS A 401 -19.56 -18.15 -19.49
CA LYS A 401 -19.71 -19.45 -18.88
C LYS A 401 -20.52 -20.33 -19.82
N LEU A 402 -19.86 -21.33 -20.40
CA LEU A 402 -20.55 -22.34 -21.19
C LEU A 402 -21.49 -23.13 -20.28
N VAL A 403 -22.78 -23.07 -20.57
CA VAL A 403 -23.78 -23.93 -19.96
C VAL A 403 -23.48 -25.36 -20.43
N GLN A 404 -22.90 -26.17 -19.54
CA GLN A 404 -22.71 -27.61 -19.78
C GLN A 404 -24.01 -28.39 -19.62
#